data_AF-A0A522YRI4-F1
#
_entry.id   AF-A0A522YRI4-F1
#
_cell.length_a   1.000
_cell.length_b   1.000
_cell.length_c   1.000
_cell.angle_alpha   90.00
_cell.angle_beta   90.00
_cell.angle_gamma   90.00
#
_symmetry.space_group_name_H-M   'P 1'
#
loop_
_entity.id
_entity.type
_entity.pdbx_description
1 polymer ?
#
loop_
_entity_poly.entity_id
_entity_poly.type
_entity_poly.pdbx_seq_one_letter_code
_entity_poly.pdbx_strand_id
1 'polypeptide(L)'
;YAQTKIMVLLTAIIGVLSGIALAVIILRSVTKSIGEVMEGLTEGSDQVHTASGQLSETSQQMAEGASEQAASIEETSSSLEEISSMTKHNADNSNAVSNLMSETKRGVDKGSGQMKELVTAMGDIKKASDDIAKIIKVIEEIAFQTNLLALNAAVEAARAGEHGKGFAVVAEEVRNLAQRAGTASKDIAQLIQNAVSKADSGNEITVQVAKSLDDIATGVKKAGDLAAEVAAASVEQAQGVEQINKAVTQMDSVTQANAANAEEAASASEELSAQAELLNGHVQQLAAVIFGGEHGTHAPAASLAKKPAPKAASKPMGKPMVKPKGLPAPRKAVPAPASAPASKGPKSVKAEEVIPFDDDDFKEF
;
A
#
# COMPACT_ATOMS: atom_id res chain seq x y z
N TYR A 1 8.73 -50.18 -112.02
CA TYR A 1 8.42 -51.01 -110.83
C TYR A 1 9.46 -50.91 -109.72
N ALA A 2 10.77 -51.08 -109.97
CA ALA A 2 11.81 -50.97 -108.93
C ALA A 2 11.94 -49.54 -108.32
N GLN A 3 11.91 -48.52 -109.18
CA GLN A 3 11.94 -47.09 -108.78
C GLN A 3 10.79 -46.71 -107.83
N THR A 4 9.56 -47.17 -108.11
CA THR A 4 8.37 -46.88 -107.30
C THR A 4 8.43 -47.52 -105.91
N LYS A 5 8.94 -48.77 -105.80
CA LYS A 5 9.12 -49.44 -104.50
C LYS A 5 10.19 -48.76 -103.63
N ILE A 6 11.27 -48.28 -104.23
CA ILE A 6 12.32 -47.51 -103.55
C ILE A 6 11.77 -46.17 -103.02
N MET A 7 10.94 -45.47 -103.81
CA MET A 7 10.30 -44.22 -103.37
C MET A 7 9.31 -44.43 -102.20
N VAL A 8 8.54 -45.52 -102.21
CA VAL A 8 7.61 -45.85 -101.11
C VAL A 8 8.37 -46.23 -99.82
N LEU A 9 9.49 -46.95 -99.94
CA LEU A 9 10.36 -47.26 -98.80
C LEU A 9 11.04 -46.02 -98.22
N LEU A 10 11.54 -45.10 -99.07
CA LEU A 10 12.15 -43.85 -98.65
C LEU A 10 11.13 -42.93 -97.94
N THR A 11 9.91 -42.82 -98.47
CA THR A 11 8.84 -42.02 -97.83
C THR A 11 8.38 -42.62 -96.50
N ALA A 12 8.31 -43.96 -96.39
CA ALA A 12 8.04 -44.63 -95.11
C ALA A 12 9.17 -44.41 -94.08
N ILE A 13 10.44 -44.51 -94.50
CA ILE A 13 11.61 -44.24 -93.64
C ILE A 13 11.63 -42.78 -93.19
N ILE A 14 11.40 -41.82 -94.10
CA ILE A 14 11.31 -40.40 -93.75
C ILE A 14 10.15 -40.16 -92.79
N GLY A 15 8.97 -40.75 -93.01
CA GLY A 15 7.83 -40.64 -92.10
C GLY A 15 8.11 -41.17 -90.70
N VAL A 16 8.79 -42.32 -90.59
CA VAL A 16 9.21 -42.89 -89.29
C VAL A 16 10.29 -42.03 -88.63
N LEU A 17 11.29 -41.56 -89.39
CA LEU A 17 12.35 -40.68 -88.86
C LEU A 17 11.81 -39.32 -88.42
N SER A 18 10.88 -38.73 -89.17
CA SER A 18 10.17 -37.51 -88.80
C SER A 18 9.29 -37.73 -87.56
N GLY A 19 8.60 -38.87 -87.47
CA GLY A 19 7.83 -39.24 -86.28
C GLY A 19 8.70 -39.41 -85.03
N ILE A 20 9.85 -40.08 -85.15
CA ILE A 20 10.84 -40.21 -84.07
C ILE A 20 11.43 -38.84 -83.70
N ALA A 21 11.81 -38.01 -84.68
CA ALA A 21 12.34 -36.68 -84.43
C ALA A 21 11.32 -35.79 -83.70
N LEU A 22 10.05 -35.84 -84.11
CA LEU A 22 8.97 -35.08 -83.50
C LEU A 22 8.66 -35.60 -82.08
N ALA A 23 8.67 -36.93 -81.87
CA ALA A 23 8.57 -37.53 -80.55
C ALA A 23 9.74 -37.13 -79.63
N VAL A 24 10.97 -37.10 -80.13
CA VAL A 24 12.16 -36.65 -79.38
C VAL A 24 12.09 -35.17 -79.04
N ILE A 25 11.60 -34.32 -79.95
CA ILE A 25 11.40 -32.89 -79.69
C ILE A 25 10.34 -32.67 -78.61
N ILE A 26 9.19 -33.33 -78.72
CA ILE A 26 8.12 -33.26 -77.71
C ILE A 26 8.64 -33.77 -76.36
N LEU A 27 9.29 -34.93 -76.33
CA LEU A 27 9.84 -35.51 -75.11
C LEU A 27 10.84 -34.56 -74.46
N ARG A 28 11.79 -34.01 -75.22
CA ARG A 28 12.76 -33.03 -74.72
C ARG A 28 12.08 -31.76 -74.19
N SER A 29 11.07 -31.25 -74.90
CA SER A 29 10.34 -30.05 -74.46
C SER A 29 9.58 -30.31 -73.16
N VAL A 30 8.87 -31.44 -73.05
CA VAL A 30 8.10 -31.81 -71.86
C VAL A 30 9.02 -32.10 -70.68
N THR A 31 10.09 -32.87 -70.89
CA THR A 31 11.10 -33.16 -69.87
C THR A 31 11.77 -31.89 -69.36
N LYS A 32 12.07 -30.93 -70.26
CA LYS A 32 12.62 -29.63 -69.85
C LYS A 32 11.64 -28.84 -68.99
N SER A 33 10.39 -28.68 -69.43
CA SER A 33 9.38 -27.95 -68.66
C SER A 33 9.06 -28.60 -67.32
N ILE A 34 9.02 -29.93 -67.23
CA ILE A 34 8.84 -30.61 -65.94
C ILE A 34 10.09 -30.44 -65.07
N GLY A 35 11.29 -30.45 -65.65
CA GLY A 35 12.53 -30.12 -64.94
C GLY A 35 12.48 -28.74 -64.27
N GLU A 36 12.09 -27.70 -65.02
CA GLU A 36 11.94 -26.33 -64.49
C GLU A 36 10.90 -26.24 -63.37
N VAL A 37 9.76 -26.93 -63.51
CA VAL A 37 8.71 -26.98 -62.46
C VAL A 37 9.20 -27.73 -61.22
N MET A 38 9.93 -28.83 -61.40
CA MET A 38 10.50 -29.60 -60.28
C MET A 38 11.55 -28.80 -59.52
N GLU A 39 12.43 -28.08 -60.22
CA GLU A 39 13.41 -27.18 -59.60
C GLU A 39 12.72 -26.12 -58.75
N GLY A 40 11.69 -25.45 -59.29
CA GLY A 40 10.91 -24.47 -58.52
C GLY A 40 10.13 -25.07 -57.35
N LEU A 41 9.63 -26.31 -57.48
CA LEU A 41 8.92 -26.99 -56.39
C LEU A 41 9.87 -27.45 -55.29
N THR A 42 11.07 -27.92 -55.63
CA THR A 42 12.13 -28.23 -54.66
C THR A 42 12.53 -26.97 -53.90
N GLU A 43 12.84 -25.87 -54.61
CA GLU A 43 13.22 -24.61 -53.98
C GLU A 43 12.11 -24.08 -53.06
N GLY A 44 10.86 -24.09 -53.52
CA GLY A 44 9.72 -23.68 -52.71
C GLY A 44 9.50 -24.57 -51.48
N SER A 45 9.71 -25.87 -51.60
CA SER A 45 9.59 -26.81 -50.47
C SER A 45 10.70 -26.60 -49.44
N ASP A 46 11.95 -26.40 -49.88
CA ASP A 46 13.08 -26.12 -48.98
C ASP A 46 12.89 -24.79 -48.24
N GLN A 47 12.34 -23.77 -48.91
CA GLN A 47 11.97 -22.49 -48.29
C GLN A 47 10.87 -22.68 -47.23
N VAL A 48 9.81 -23.42 -47.53
CA VAL A 48 8.73 -23.71 -46.56
C VAL A 48 9.27 -24.51 -45.37
N HIS A 49 10.10 -25.52 -45.60
CA HIS A 49 10.72 -26.31 -44.53
C HIS A 49 11.54 -25.42 -43.58
N THR A 50 12.40 -24.57 -44.15
CA THR A 50 13.24 -23.64 -43.37
C THR A 50 12.40 -22.63 -42.59
N ALA A 51 11.44 -21.97 -43.25
CA ALA A 51 10.57 -20.99 -42.62
C ALA A 51 9.72 -21.59 -41.49
N SER A 52 9.24 -22.82 -41.69
CA SER A 52 8.46 -23.55 -40.68
C SER A 52 9.33 -23.92 -39.47
N GLY A 53 10.58 -24.36 -39.69
CA GLY A 53 11.52 -24.59 -38.60
C GLY A 53 11.75 -23.34 -37.74
N GLN A 54 11.97 -22.19 -38.38
CA GLN A 54 12.14 -20.91 -37.68
C GLN A 54 10.88 -20.46 -36.93
N LEU A 55 9.70 -20.65 -37.53
CA LEU A 55 8.43 -20.32 -36.89
C LEU A 55 8.16 -21.21 -35.67
N SER A 56 8.50 -22.49 -35.75
CA SER A 56 8.40 -23.42 -34.62
C SER A 56 9.30 -23.00 -33.46
N GLU A 57 10.57 -22.65 -33.74
CA GLU A 57 11.52 -22.20 -32.71
C GLU A 57 11.05 -20.90 -32.05
N THR A 58 10.62 -19.92 -32.86
CA THR A 58 10.10 -18.64 -32.36
C THR A 58 8.84 -18.83 -31.53
N SER A 59 7.97 -19.75 -31.94
CA SER A 59 6.75 -20.08 -31.19
C SER A 59 7.08 -20.75 -29.85
N GLN A 60 8.05 -21.66 -29.81
CA GLN A 60 8.50 -22.26 -28.55
C GLN A 60 9.06 -21.20 -27.58
N GLN A 61 9.85 -20.24 -28.08
CA GLN A 61 10.35 -19.11 -27.29
C GLN A 61 9.21 -18.21 -26.77
N MET A 62 8.19 -17.97 -27.60
CA MET A 62 6.99 -17.22 -27.19
C MET A 62 6.24 -17.93 -26.06
N ALA A 63 6.09 -19.26 -26.13
CA ALA A 63 5.45 -20.04 -25.08
C ALA A 63 6.24 -19.99 -23.76
N GLU A 64 7.57 -20.08 -23.84
CA GLU A 64 8.45 -19.95 -22.67
C GLU A 64 8.36 -18.53 -22.04
N GLY A 65 8.42 -17.48 -22.87
CA GLY A 65 8.25 -16.10 -22.40
C GLY A 65 6.87 -15.83 -21.81
N ALA A 66 5.81 -16.40 -22.37
CA ALA A 66 4.47 -16.32 -21.80
C ALA A 66 4.38 -17.01 -20.42
N SER A 67 5.06 -18.15 -20.24
CA SER A 67 5.12 -18.84 -18.95
C SER A 67 5.88 -18.03 -17.89
N GLU A 68 6.99 -17.38 -18.27
CA GLU A 68 7.73 -16.49 -17.37
C GLU A 68 6.88 -15.27 -16.98
N GLN A 69 6.21 -14.65 -17.95
CA GLN A 69 5.30 -13.54 -17.72
C GLN A 69 4.14 -13.92 -16.79
N ALA A 70 3.59 -15.13 -16.92
CA ALA A 70 2.54 -15.62 -16.03
C ALA A 70 3.02 -15.71 -14.57
N ALA A 71 4.26 -16.17 -14.34
CA ALA A 71 4.84 -16.21 -13.00
C ALA A 71 5.01 -14.79 -12.41
N SER A 72 5.46 -13.81 -13.21
CA SER A 72 5.56 -12.42 -12.78
C SER A 72 4.19 -11.79 -12.47
N ILE A 73 3.15 -12.18 -13.22
CA ILE A 73 1.77 -11.75 -12.98
C ILE A 73 1.25 -12.30 -11.64
N GLU A 74 1.57 -13.56 -11.31
CA GLU A 74 1.18 -14.18 -10.04
C GLU A 74 1.82 -13.47 -8.83
N GLU A 75 3.12 -13.15 -8.91
CA GLU A 75 3.83 -12.38 -7.89
C GLU A 75 3.28 -10.95 -7.75
N THR A 76 3.00 -10.31 -8.87
CA THR A 76 2.37 -8.97 -8.91
C THR A 76 0.98 -9.01 -8.27
N SER A 77 0.19 -10.04 -8.56
CA SER A 77 -1.15 -10.22 -7.97
C SER A 77 -1.07 -10.37 -6.45
N SER A 78 -0.13 -11.19 -5.95
CA SER A 78 0.09 -11.34 -4.51
C SER A 78 0.48 -10.03 -3.84
N SER A 79 1.36 -9.25 -4.49
CA SER A 79 1.77 -7.94 -4.00
C SER A 79 0.61 -6.94 -3.97
N LEU A 80 -0.29 -7.00 -4.97
CA LEU A 80 -1.49 -6.16 -5.02
C LEU A 80 -2.50 -6.53 -3.93
N GLU A 81 -2.65 -7.81 -3.58
CA GLU A 81 -3.50 -8.22 -2.45
C GLU A 81 -2.96 -7.67 -1.12
N GLU A 82 -1.65 -7.74 -0.91
CA GLU A 82 -1.00 -7.18 0.27
C GLU A 82 -1.16 -5.66 0.34
N ILE A 83 -0.90 -4.95 -0.76
CA ILE A 83 -1.10 -3.50 -0.86
C ILE A 83 -2.57 -3.16 -0.58
N SER A 84 -3.53 -3.88 -1.17
CA SER A 84 -4.95 -3.65 -0.93
C SER A 84 -5.32 -3.80 0.55
N SER A 85 -4.76 -4.80 1.22
CA SER A 85 -4.96 -5.03 2.66
C SER A 85 -4.37 -3.88 3.49
N MET A 86 -3.12 -3.50 3.19
CA MET A 86 -2.42 -2.42 3.87
C MET A 86 -3.11 -1.07 3.71
N THR A 87 -3.57 -0.75 2.50
CA THR A 87 -4.31 0.48 2.23
C THR A 87 -5.62 0.53 3.00
N LYS A 88 -6.34 -0.61 3.11
CA LYS A 88 -7.55 -0.69 3.94
C LYS A 88 -7.25 -0.50 5.42
N HIS A 89 -6.21 -1.16 5.93
CA HIS A 89 -5.75 -0.98 7.31
C HIS A 89 -5.34 0.48 7.60
N ASN A 90 -4.68 1.15 6.66
CA ASN A 90 -4.35 2.58 6.79
C ASN A 90 -5.61 3.45 6.88
N ALA A 91 -6.63 3.18 6.06
CA ALA A 91 -7.90 3.90 6.13
C ALA A 91 -8.58 3.73 7.50
N ASP A 92 -8.65 2.49 8.00
CA ASP A 92 -9.27 2.18 9.30
C ASP A 92 -8.50 2.82 10.46
N ASN A 93 -7.17 2.73 10.45
CA ASN A 93 -6.30 3.33 11.47
C ASN A 93 -6.40 4.85 11.47
N SER A 94 -6.37 5.49 10.30
CA SER A 94 -6.51 6.94 10.17
C SER A 94 -7.88 7.44 10.64
N ASN A 95 -8.97 6.69 10.39
CA ASN A 95 -10.28 6.97 10.97
C ASN A 95 -10.26 6.86 12.50
N ALA A 96 -9.62 5.82 13.06
CA ALA A 96 -9.49 5.66 14.50
C ALA A 96 -8.70 6.83 15.13
N VAL A 97 -7.61 7.26 14.49
CA VAL A 97 -6.83 8.44 14.91
C VAL A 97 -7.69 9.71 14.86
N SER A 98 -8.44 9.94 13.79
CA SER A 98 -9.33 11.12 13.68
C SER A 98 -10.36 11.16 14.81
N ASN A 99 -10.97 10.01 15.13
CA ASN A 99 -11.90 9.88 16.25
C ASN A 99 -11.22 10.17 17.61
N LEU A 100 -10.02 9.63 17.83
CA LEU A 100 -9.23 9.88 19.05
C LEU A 100 -8.87 11.37 19.19
N MET A 101 -8.52 12.03 18.09
CA MET A 101 -8.26 13.48 18.09
C MET A 101 -9.52 14.28 18.44
N SER A 102 -10.69 13.88 17.95
CA SER A 102 -11.98 14.49 18.32
C SER A 102 -12.29 14.36 19.82
N GLU A 103 -12.04 13.18 20.40
CA GLU A 103 -12.18 12.95 21.84
C GLU A 103 -11.17 13.77 22.65
N THR A 104 -9.91 13.77 22.22
CA THR A 104 -8.83 14.55 22.85
C THR A 104 -9.17 16.04 22.85
N LYS A 105 -9.69 16.56 21.74
CA LYS A 105 -10.15 17.95 21.63
C LYS A 105 -11.23 18.27 22.67
N ARG A 106 -12.20 17.38 22.86
CA ARG A 106 -13.24 17.56 23.90
C ARG A 106 -12.63 17.62 25.31
N GLY A 107 -11.59 16.83 25.57
CA GLY A 107 -10.83 16.89 26.82
C GLY A 107 -10.12 18.24 27.01
N VAL A 108 -9.47 18.74 25.95
CA VAL A 108 -8.80 20.05 25.95
C VAL A 108 -9.80 21.20 26.13
N ASP A 109 -10.94 21.17 25.43
CA ASP A 109 -12.01 22.17 25.56
C ASP A 109 -12.56 22.23 26.99
N LYS A 110 -12.75 21.07 27.63
CA LYS A 110 -13.14 20.98 29.05
C LYS A 110 -12.07 21.59 29.96
N GLY A 111 -10.79 21.26 29.73
CA GLY A 111 -9.67 21.83 30.48
C GLY A 111 -9.59 23.35 30.35
N SER A 112 -9.77 23.87 29.13
CA SER A 112 -9.83 25.31 28.86
C SER A 112 -10.98 25.99 29.62
N GLY A 113 -12.15 25.34 29.70
CA GLY A 113 -13.26 25.79 30.54
C GLY A 113 -12.89 25.89 32.02
N GLN A 114 -12.27 24.86 32.59
CA GLN A 114 -11.83 24.84 33.99
C GLN A 114 -10.76 25.92 34.27
N MET A 115 -9.89 26.21 33.30
CA MET A 115 -8.91 27.29 33.43
C MET A 115 -9.58 28.68 33.48
N LYS A 116 -10.68 28.90 32.75
CA LYS A 116 -11.46 30.15 32.83
C LYS A 116 -12.12 30.33 34.21
N GLU A 117 -12.61 29.24 34.79
CA GLU A 117 -13.13 29.24 36.17
C GLU A 117 -12.01 29.59 37.17
N LEU A 118 -10.81 29.03 36.99
CA LEU A 118 -9.65 29.31 37.83
C LEU A 118 -9.20 30.79 37.75
N VAL A 119 -9.20 31.39 36.55
CA VAL A 119 -8.94 32.84 36.38
C VAL A 119 -9.92 33.67 37.20
N THR A 120 -11.21 33.30 37.18
CA THR A 120 -12.26 34.01 37.93
C THR A 120 -12.03 33.85 39.43
N ALA A 121 -11.74 32.65 39.92
CA ALA A 121 -11.45 32.39 41.32
C ALA A 121 -10.22 33.16 41.83
N MET A 122 -9.15 33.26 41.02
CA MET A 122 -7.97 34.08 41.37
C MET A 122 -8.32 35.57 41.43
N GLY A 123 -9.17 36.06 40.52
CA GLY A 123 -9.71 37.41 40.56
C GLY A 123 -10.52 37.70 41.83
N ASP A 124 -11.36 36.76 42.25
CA ASP A 124 -12.15 36.87 43.49
C ASP A 124 -11.27 36.87 44.74
N ILE A 125 -10.23 36.03 44.78
CA ILE A 125 -9.23 36.00 45.87
C ILE A 125 -8.52 37.36 45.97
N LYS A 126 -8.10 37.91 44.82
CA LYS A 126 -7.47 39.23 44.78
C LYS A 126 -8.39 40.31 45.33
N LYS A 127 -9.64 40.36 44.85
CA LYS A 127 -10.64 41.32 45.31
C LYS A 127 -10.90 41.21 46.81
N ALA A 128 -11.08 40.00 47.33
CA ALA A 128 -11.26 39.75 48.75
C ALA A 128 -10.04 40.22 49.57
N SER A 129 -8.82 39.98 49.07
CA SER A 129 -7.58 40.41 49.71
C SER A 129 -7.43 41.94 49.72
N ASP A 130 -7.79 42.62 48.62
CA ASP A 130 -7.82 44.09 48.55
C ASP A 130 -8.81 44.70 49.54
N ASP A 131 -9.99 44.08 49.70
CA ASP A 131 -10.99 44.53 50.67
C ASP A 131 -10.52 44.33 52.12
N ILE A 132 -9.85 43.21 52.42
CA ILE A 132 -9.20 43.01 53.73
C ILE A 132 -8.12 44.06 53.96
N ALA A 133 -7.29 44.38 52.95
CA ALA A 133 -6.24 45.40 53.09
C ALA A 133 -6.81 46.77 53.47
N LYS A 134 -7.98 47.15 52.91
CA LYS A 134 -8.70 48.38 53.30
C LYS A 134 -9.14 48.35 54.77
N ILE A 135 -9.67 47.21 55.23
CA ILE A 135 -10.10 47.05 56.63
C ILE A 135 -8.90 47.16 57.57
N ILE A 136 -7.78 46.51 57.25
CA ILE A 136 -6.56 46.57 58.07
C ILE A 136 -6.03 48.01 58.17
N LYS A 137 -6.11 48.79 57.09
CA LYS A 137 -5.74 50.21 57.12
C LYS A 137 -6.62 51.03 58.07
N VAL A 138 -7.93 50.76 58.12
CA VAL A 138 -8.84 51.40 59.09
C VAL A 138 -8.50 50.98 60.52
N ILE A 139 -8.13 49.71 60.76
CA ILE A 139 -7.70 49.25 62.09
C ILE A 139 -6.40 49.93 62.53
N GLU A 140 -5.43 50.10 61.62
CA GLU A 140 -4.20 50.86 61.89
C GLU A 140 -4.51 52.32 62.27
N GLU A 141 -5.46 52.95 61.56
CA GLU A 141 -5.92 54.32 61.88
C GLU A 141 -6.59 54.39 63.26
N ILE A 142 -7.46 53.43 63.61
CA ILE A 142 -8.09 53.34 64.94
C ILE A 142 -7.02 53.14 66.03
N ALA A 143 -6.04 52.27 65.81
CA ALA A 143 -4.94 52.05 66.75
C ALA A 143 -4.11 53.33 66.95
N PHE A 144 -3.83 54.07 65.88
CA PHE A 144 -3.13 55.35 65.97
C PHE A 144 -3.93 56.41 66.73
N GLN A 145 -5.23 56.56 66.43
CA GLN A 145 -6.11 57.47 67.15
C GLN A 145 -6.22 57.12 68.65
N THR A 146 -6.32 55.83 68.97
CA THR A 146 -6.36 55.32 70.36
C THR A 146 -5.05 55.63 71.09
N ASN A 147 -3.91 55.47 70.42
CA ASN A 147 -2.61 55.84 70.97
C ASN A 147 -2.49 57.34 71.26
N LEU A 148 -3.02 58.20 70.38
CA LEU A 148 -3.08 59.65 70.63
C LEU A 148 -4.03 60.04 71.77
N LEU A 149 -5.20 59.39 71.85
CA LEU A 149 -6.15 59.57 72.95
C LEU A 149 -5.55 59.17 74.30
N ALA A 150 -4.86 58.02 74.34
CA ALA A 150 -4.17 57.53 75.53
C ALA A 150 -3.03 58.46 75.96
N LEU A 151 -2.28 59.01 75.01
CA LEU A 151 -1.26 60.02 75.30
C LEU A 151 -1.87 61.28 75.91
N ASN A 152 -2.96 61.80 75.34
CA ASN A 152 -3.68 62.96 75.88
C ASN A 152 -4.20 62.68 77.30
N ALA A 153 -4.74 61.48 77.54
CA ALA A 153 -5.21 61.07 78.87
C ALA A 153 -4.05 60.96 79.88
N ALA A 154 -2.90 60.43 79.48
CA ALA A 154 -1.71 60.37 80.32
C ALA A 154 -1.20 61.77 80.71
N VAL A 155 -1.23 62.72 79.77
CA VAL A 155 -0.88 64.12 80.02
C VAL A 155 -1.84 64.78 81.01
N GLU A 156 -3.16 64.60 80.84
CA GLU A 156 -4.14 65.19 81.74
C GLU A 156 -4.13 64.53 83.13
N ALA A 157 -3.84 63.23 83.20
CA ALA A 157 -3.62 62.51 84.45
C ALA A 157 -2.37 63.03 85.20
N ALA A 158 -1.28 63.33 84.48
CA ALA A 158 -0.10 63.97 85.06
C ALA A 158 -0.40 65.38 85.58
N ARG A 159 -1.27 66.12 84.86
CA ARG A 159 -1.72 67.46 85.24
C ARG A 159 -2.56 67.47 86.52
N ALA A 160 -3.34 66.41 86.77
CA ALA A 160 -4.14 66.22 87.98
C ALA A 160 -3.31 65.81 89.23
N GLY A 161 -2.00 65.58 89.09
CA GLY A 161 -1.09 65.29 90.20
C GLY A 161 -1.41 63.98 90.95
N GLU A 162 -1.43 64.01 92.28
CA GLU A 162 -1.68 62.83 93.13
C GLU A 162 -3.03 62.15 92.85
N HIS A 163 -4.07 62.91 92.48
CA HIS A 163 -5.40 62.39 92.19
C HIS A 163 -5.49 61.67 90.83
N GLY A 164 -4.52 61.91 89.93
CA GLY A 164 -4.49 61.33 88.58
C GLY A 164 -3.70 60.02 88.47
N LYS A 165 -2.98 59.59 89.51
CA LYS A 165 -2.06 58.42 89.45
C LYS A 165 -2.71 57.14 88.93
N GLY A 166 -3.94 56.84 89.35
CA GLY A 166 -4.69 55.66 88.88
C GLY A 166 -5.06 55.75 87.39
N PHE A 167 -5.46 56.94 86.93
CA PHE A 167 -5.78 57.19 85.52
C PHE A 167 -4.53 57.17 84.62
N ALA A 168 -3.37 57.62 85.14
CA ALA A 168 -2.11 57.58 84.41
C ALA A 168 -1.70 56.15 84.06
N VAL A 169 -1.84 55.20 84.98
CA VAL A 169 -1.52 53.77 84.75
C VAL A 169 -2.44 53.17 83.68
N VAL A 170 -3.74 53.46 83.74
CA VAL A 170 -4.69 52.99 82.72
C VAL A 170 -4.38 53.59 81.36
N ALA A 171 -4.04 54.88 81.29
CA ALA A 171 -3.66 55.54 80.04
C ALA A 171 -2.38 54.93 79.42
N GLU A 172 -1.37 54.61 80.23
CA GLU A 172 -0.15 53.93 79.78
C GLU A 172 -0.46 52.53 79.22
N GLU A 173 -1.34 51.76 79.88
CA GLU A 173 -1.73 50.42 79.43
C GLU A 173 -2.54 50.45 78.13
N VAL A 174 -3.48 51.40 77.99
CA VAL A 174 -4.24 51.62 76.75
C VAL A 174 -3.29 52.01 75.61
N ARG A 175 -2.28 52.86 75.90
CA ARG A 175 -1.26 53.25 74.92
C ARG A 175 -0.45 52.04 74.44
N ASN A 176 0.01 51.19 75.37
CA ASN A 176 0.74 49.97 75.04
C ASN A 176 -0.12 49.01 74.19
N LEU A 177 -1.40 48.84 74.55
CA LEU A 177 -2.33 48.01 73.78
C LEU A 177 -2.53 48.55 72.36
N ALA A 178 -2.69 49.87 72.22
CA ALA A 178 -2.83 50.55 70.92
C ALA A 178 -1.57 50.38 70.05
N GLN A 179 -0.37 50.50 70.62
CA GLN A 179 0.88 50.23 69.89
C GLN A 179 0.99 48.77 69.45
N ARG A 180 0.64 47.81 70.32
CA ARG A 180 0.61 46.38 69.96
C ARG A 180 -0.39 46.09 68.84
N ALA A 181 -1.59 46.68 68.89
CA ALA A 181 -2.59 46.55 67.84
C ALA A 181 -2.12 47.14 66.50
N GLY A 182 -1.42 48.29 66.54
CA GLY A 182 -0.81 48.90 65.36
C GLY A 182 0.25 48.01 64.71
N THR A 183 1.17 47.44 65.51
CA THR A 183 2.19 46.50 65.02
C THR A 183 1.54 45.25 64.41
N ALA A 184 0.58 44.63 65.11
CA ALA A 184 -0.13 43.46 64.58
C ALA A 184 -0.89 43.77 63.28
N SER A 185 -1.48 44.96 63.17
CA SER A 185 -2.14 45.40 61.93
C SER A 185 -1.15 45.52 60.78
N LYS A 186 0.06 46.04 61.00
CA LYS A 186 1.12 46.08 59.98
C LYS A 186 1.58 44.69 59.55
N ASP A 187 1.75 43.77 60.49
CA ASP A 187 2.12 42.39 60.17
C ASP A 187 1.05 41.70 59.31
N ILE A 188 -0.23 41.89 59.65
CA ILE A 188 -1.35 41.39 58.83
C ILE A 188 -1.38 42.07 57.46
N ALA A 189 -1.16 43.38 57.39
CA ALA A 189 -1.10 44.11 56.11
C ALA A 189 -0.02 43.52 55.18
N GLN A 190 1.17 43.21 55.72
CA GLN A 190 2.24 42.57 54.97
C GLN A 190 1.84 41.18 54.45
N LEU A 191 1.16 40.37 55.26
CA LEU A 191 0.66 39.05 54.83
C LEU A 191 -0.38 39.16 53.72
N ILE A 192 -1.29 40.14 53.81
CA ILE A 192 -2.30 40.39 52.78
C ILE A 192 -1.66 40.91 51.49
N GLN A 193 -0.69 41.82 51.57
CA GLN A 193 0.08 42.28 50.41
C GLN A 193 0.76 41.11 49.70
N ASN A 194 1.34 40.18 50.46
CA ASN A 194 1.93 38.95 49.92
C ASN A 194 0.86 38.07 49.26
N ALA A 195 -0.32 37.92 49.86
CA ALA A 195 -1.42 37.15 49.29
C ALA A 195 -1.91 37.73 47.95
N VAL A 196 -2.06 39.06 47.85
CA VAL A 196 -2.39 39.77 46.60
C VAL A 196 -1.34 39.49 45.53
N SER A 197 -0.05 39.64 45.87
CA SER A 197 1.05 39.36 44.93
C SER A 197 1.05 37.91 44.44
N LYS A 198 0.75 36.94 45.32
CA LYS A 198 0.64 35.52 44.94
C LYS A 198 -0.59 35.25 44.08
N ALA A 199 -1.73 35.90 44.33
CA ALA A 199 -2.92 35.79 43.50
C ALA A 199 -2.69 36.37 42.09
N ASP A 200 -2.02 37.52 41.99
CA ASP A 200 -1.65 38.12 40.70
C ASP A 200 -0.71 37.20 39.89
N SER A 201 0.32 36.65 40.52
CA SER A 201 1.22 35.68 39.88
C SER A 201 0.48 34.40 39.47
N GLY A 202 -0.43 33.90 40.31
CA GLY A 202 -1.27 32.75 40.00
C GLY A 202 -2.18 33.00 38.79
N ASN A 203 -2.75 34.21 38.69
CA ASN A 203 -3.56 34.62 37.55
C ASN A 203 -2.73 34.66 36.25
N GLU A 204 -1.53 35.21 36.29
CA GLU A 204 -0.63 35.26 35.13
C GLU A 204 -0.27 33.85 34.61
N ILE A 205 0.11 32.94 35.52
CA ILE A 205 0.39 31.53 35.17
C ILE A 205 -0.86 30.86 34.58
N THR A 206 -2.03 31.11 35.17
CA THR A 206 -3.31 30.53 34.71
C THR A 206 -3.64 31.00 33.29
N VAL A 207 -3.41 32.28 32.97
CA VAL A 207 -3.59 32.82 31.61
C VAL A 207 -2.61 32.18 30.62
N GLN A 208 -1.35 31.99 31.01
CA GLN A 208 -0.36 31.31 30.15
C GLN A 208 -0.76 29.86 29.86
N VAL A 209 -1.19 29.11 30.88
CA VAL A 209 -1.67 27.72 30.70
C VAL A 209 -2.92 27.68 29.83
N ALA A 210 -3.86 28.61 30.00
CA ALA A 210 -5.04 28.71 29.15
C ALA A 210 -4.67 28.92 27.66
N LYS A 211 -3.66 29.76 27.39
CA LYS A 211 -3.13 29.94 26.04
C LYS A 211 -2.49 28.66 25.48
N SER A 212 -1.67 27.97 26.28
CA SER A 212 -1.07 26.70 25.85
C SER A 212 -2.11 25.63 25.52
N LEU A 213 -3.23 25.59 26.25
CA LEU A 213 -4.34 24.69 25.93
C LEU A 213 -5.01 25.04 24.60
N ASP A 214 -5.12 26.33 24.25
CA ASP A 214 -5.67 26.78 22.96
C ASP A 214 -4.74 26.39 21.78
N ASP A 215 -3.43 26.53 21.96
CA ASP A 215 -2.42 26.07 21.00
C ASP A 215 -2.51 24.53 20.81
N ILE A 216 -2.65 23.77 21.91
CA ILE A 216 -2.87 22.32 21.87
C ILE A 216 -4.17 21.98 21.14
N ALA A 217 -5.28 22.68 21.42
CA ALA A 217 -6.56 22.45 20.76
C ALA A 217 -6.45 22.64 19.24
N THR A 218 -5.71 23.66 18.81
CA THR A 218 -5.42 23.91 17.40
C THR A 218 -4.58 22.79 16.79
N GLY A 219 -3.55 22.32 17.48
CA GLY A 219 -2.71 21.20 17.05
C GLY A 219 -3.48 19.89 16.91
N VAL A 220 -4.32 19.55 17.90
CA VAL A 220 -5.17 18.36 17.88
C VAL A 220 -6.17 18.41 16.73
N LYS A 221 -6.78 19.57 16.47
CA LYS A 221 -7.67 19.75 15.32
C LYS A 221 -6.94 19.47 14.01
N LYS A 222 -5.77 20.08 13.82
CA LYS A 222 -4.97 19.89 12.60
C LYS A 222 -4.55 18.43 12.40
N ALA A 223 -4.16 17.74 13.48
CA ALA A 223 -3.84 16.31 13.43
C ALA A 223 -5.06 15.46 13.05
N GLY A 224 -6.24 15.77 13.59
CA GLY A 224 -7.50 15.10 13.24
C GLY A 224 -7.91 15.31 11.78
N ASP A 225 -7.73 16.53 11.26
CA ASP A 225 -8.01 16.88 9.86
C ASP A 225 -7.05 16.12 8.91
N LEU A 226 -5.74 16.09 9.23
CA LEU A 226 -4.75 15.31 8.46
C LEU A 226 -5.04 13.82 8.47
N ALA A 227 -5.46 13.26 9.61
CA ALA A 227 -5.85 11.85 9.68
C ALA A 227 -7.08 11.56 8.80
N ALA A 228 -8.06 12.45 8.77
CA ALA A 228 -9.21 12.30 7.87
C ALA A 228 -8.81 12.37 6.38
N GLU A 229 -7.87 13.23 6.03
CA GLU A 229 -7.31 13.31 4.67
C GLU A 229 -6.57 12.03 4.27
N VAL A 230 -5.74 11.47 5.16
CA VAL A 230 -5.06 10.18 4.92
C VAL A 230 -6.08 9.04 4.78
N ALA A 231 -7.16 9.04 5.56
CA ALA A 231 -8.21 8.03 5.43
C ALA A 231 -8.90 8.12 4.06
N ALA A 232 -9.24 9.33 3.61
CA ALA A 232 -9.85 9.54 2.30
C ALA A 232 -8.90 9.13 1.15
N ALA A 233 -7.64 9.55 1.20
CA ALA A 233 -6.62 9.17 0.23
C ALA A 233 -6.40 7.66 0.19
N SER A 234 -6.45 6.99 1.34
CA SER A 234 -6.34 5.53 1.42
C SER A 234 -7.54 4.84 0.75
N VAL A 235 -8.77 5.36 0.90
CA VAL A 235 -9.94 4.83 0.18
C VAL A 235 -9.76 4.96 -1.34
N GLU A 236 -9.25 6.09 -1.81
CA GLU A 236 -8.97 6.31 -3.24
C GLU A 236 -7.86 5.37 -3.75
N GLN A 237 -6.79 5.18 -2.97
CA GLN A 237 -5.76 4.19 -3.28
C GLN A 237 -6.32 2.78 -3.39
N ALA A 238 -7.24 2.38 -2.50
CA ALA A 238 -7.85 1.05 -2.54
C ALA A 238 -8.67 0.86 -3.83
N GLN A 239 -9.38 1.89 -4.27
CA GLN A 239 -10.08 1.88 -5.56
C GLN A 239 -9.09 1.79 -6.73
N GLY A 240 -7.97 2.53 -6.67
CA GLY A 240 -6.89 2.44 -7.66
C GLY A 240 -6.30 1.04 -7.76
N VAL A 241 -6.04 0.38 -6.63
CA VAL A 241 -5.55 -1.00 -6.57
C VAL A 241 -6.56 -1.97 -7.17
N GLU A 242 -7.86 -1.79 -6.95
CA GLU A 242 -8.89 -2.61 -7.58
C GLU A 242 -8.86 -2.51 -9.13
N GLN A 243 -8.61 -1.31 -9.66
CA GLN A 243 -8.46 -1.12 -11.11
C GLN A 243 -7.20 -1.78 -11.66
N ILE A 244 -6.08 -1.69 -10.93
CA ILE A 244 -4.84 -2.38 -11.30
C ILE A 244 -5.06 -3.89 -11.28
N ASN A 245 -5.75 -4.43 -10.27
CA ASN A 245 -6.05 -5.86 -10.18
C ASN A 245 -6.89 -6.36 -11.39
N LYS A 246 -7.87 -5.57 -11.85
CA LYS A 246 -8.62 -5.86 -13.09
C LYS A 246 -7.71 -5.88 -14.32
N ALA A 247 -6.79 -4.93 -14.43
CA ALA A 247 -5.83 -4.88 -15.53
C ALA A 247 -4.88 -6.10 -15.52
N VAL A 248 -4.40 -6.51 -14.34
CA VAL A 248 -3.56 -7.70 -14.17
C VAL A 248 -4.32 -8.97 -14.55
N THR A 249 -5.60 -9.09 -14.18
CA THR A 249 -6.46 -10.21 -14.61
C THR A 249 -6.61 -10.26 -16.13
N GLN A 250 -6.72 -9.11 -16.79
CA GLN A 250 -6.76 -9.03 -18.25
C GLN A 250 -5.41 -9.41 -18.87
N MET A 251 -4.29 -8.99 -18.28
CA MET A 251 -2.95 -9.39 -18.73
C MET A 251 -2.76 -10.90 -18.61
N ASP A 252 -3.19 -11.53 -17.52
CA ASP A 252 -3.16 -12.98 -17.34
C ASP A 252 -3.90 -13.71 -18.48
N SER A 253 -5.11 -13.26 -18.81
CA SER A 253 -5.88 -13.83 -19.92
C SER A 253 -5.17 -13.70 -21.27
N VAL A 254 -4.48 -12.58 -21.54
CA VAL A 254 -3.72 -12.39 -22.77
C VAL A 254 -2.46 -13.24 -22.77
N THR A 255 -1.76 -13.35 -21.65
CA THR A 255 -0.58 -14.19 -21.49
C THR A 255 -0.92 -15.67 -21.72
N GLN A 256 -2.03 -16.16 -21.18
CA GLN A 256 -2.51 -17.52 -21.44
C GLN A 256 -2.88 -17.73 -22.91
N ALA A 257 -3.53 -16.75 -23.54
CA ALA A 257 -3.84 -16.82 -24.97
C ALA A 257 -2.58 -16.83 -25.83
N ASN A 258 -1.55 -16.06 -25.47
CA ASN A 258 -0.26 -16.07 -26.17
C ASN A 258 0.44 -17.42 -26.05
N ALA A 259 0.43 -18.03 -24.87
CA ALA A 259 0.98 -19.38 -24.68
C ALA A 259 0.25 -20.42 -25.54
N ALA A 260 -1.09 -20.41 -25.54
CA ALA A 260 -1.89 -21.32 -26.35
C ALA A 260 -1.65 -21.12 -27.86
N ASN A 261 -1.67 -19.86 -28.33
CA ASN A 261 -1.41 -19.53 -29.73
C ASN A 261 0.02 -19.94 -30.16
N ALA A 262 0.98 -19.83 -29.26
CA ALA A 262 2.36 -20.24 -29.51
C ALA A 262 2.48 -21.78 -29.62
N GLU A 263 1.82 -22.54 -28.76
CA GLU A 263 1.76 -24.01 -28.88
C GLU A 263 1.07 -24.46 -30.18
N GLU A 264 -0.03 -23.81 -30.56
CA GLU A 264 -0.72 -24.07 -31.82
C GLU A 264 0.15 -23.72 -33.04
N ALA A 265 0.85 -22.58 -33.01
CA ALA A 265 1.75 -22.15 -34.10
C ALA A 265 2.96 -23.07 -34.25
N ALA A 266 3.54 -23.54 -33.14
CA ALA A 266 4.61 -24.54 -33.18
C ALA A 266 4.13 -25.84 -33.82
N SER A 267 2.96 -26.34 -33.40
CA SER A 267 2.35 -27.57 -33.95
C SER A 267 2.04 -27.44 -35.45
N ALA A 268 1.48 -26.31 -35.88
CA ALA A 268 1.20 -26.04 -37.29
C ALA A 268 2.49 -25.93 -38.13
N SER A 269 3.56 -25.39 -37.54
CA SER A 269 4.87 -25.29 -38.19
C SER A 269 5.52 -26.66 -38.36
N GLU A 270 5.40 -27.56 -37.37
CA GLU A 270 5.86 -28.95 -37.51
C GLU A 270 5.12 -29.67 -38.65
N GLU A 271 3.80 -29.45 -38.77
CA GLU A 271 3.00 -30.01 -39.87
C GLU A 271 3.43 -29.45 -41.24
N LEU A 272 3.63 -28.14 -41.36
CA LEU A 272 4.13 -27.52 -42.61
C LEU A 272 5.51 -28.04 -43.00
N SER A 273 6.40 -28.22 -42.02
CA SER A 273 7.73 -28.79 -42.22
C SER A 273 7.66 -30.23 -42.75
N ALA A 274 6.78 -31.06 -42.19
CA ALA A 274 6.54 -32.42 -42.66
C ALA A 274 5.92 -32.47 -44.07
N GLN A 275 4.99 -31.57 -44.37
CA GLN A 275 4.39 -31.48 -45.71
C GLN A 275 5.42 -31.04 -46.78
N ALA A 276 6.33 -30.14 -46.43
CA ALA A 276 7.43 -29.74 -47.30
C ALA A 276 8.40 -30.89 -47.58
N GLU A 277 8.73 -31.69 -46.57
CA GLU A 277 9.56 -32.89 -46.72
C GLU A 277 8.88 -33.94 -47.62
N LEU A 278 7.58 -34.16 -47.44
CA LEU A 278 6.79 -35.04 -48.30
C LEU A 278 6.74 -34.56 -49.76
N LEU A 279 6.56 -33.26 -49.99
CA LEU A 279 6.62 -32.66 -51.32
C LEU A 279 7.97 -32.89 -51.99
N ASN A 280 9.07 -32.64 -51.28
CA ASN A 280 10.42 -32.89 -51.78
C ASN A 280 10.60 -34.38 -52.17
N GLY A 281 10.09 -35.30 -51.34
CA GLY A 281 10.05 -36.73 -51.67
C GLY A 281 9.28 -37.05 -52.96
N HIS A 282 8.13 -36.43 -53.19
CA HIS A 282 7.37 -36.56 -54.44
C HIS A 282 8.12 -36.00 -55.65
N VAL A 283 8.82 -34.87 -55.51
CA VAL A 283 9.64 -34.29 -56.58
C VAL A 283 10.80 -35.23 -56.95
N GLN A 284 11.48 -35.80 -55.96
CA GLN A 284 12.58 -36.76 -56.18
C GLN A 284 12.08 -38.02 -56.91
N GLN A 285 10.92 -38.55 -56.52
CA GLN A 285 10.31 -39.69 -57.20
C GLN A 285 9.94 -39.36 -58.65
N LEU A 286 9.37 -38.18 -58.90
CA LEU A 286 9.02 -37.71 -60.24
C LEU A 286 10.27 -37.52 -61.12
N ALA A 287 11.34 -36.96 -60.56
CA ALA A 287 12.62 -36.79 -61.24
C ALA A 287 13.21 -38.14 -61.66
N ALA A 288 13.14 -39.16 -60.80
CA ALA A 288 13.60 -40.51 -61.11
C ALA A 288 12.84 -41.14 -62.30
N VAL A 289 11.52 -40.92 -62.37
CA VAL A 289 10.66 -41.43 -63.46
C VAL A 289 10.94 -40.71 -64.78
N ILE A 290 11.17 -39.40 -64.77
CA ILE A 290 11.27 -38.57 -65.98
C ILE A 290 12.68 -38.55 -66.59
N PHE A 291 13.71 -38.48 -65.75
CA PHE A 291 15.10 -38.37 -66.20
C PHE A 291 15.84 -39.71 -66.25
N GLY A 292 15.18 -40.82 -65.88
CA GLY A 292 15.73 -42.16 -66.02
C GLY A 292 16.97 -42.39 -65.16
N GLY A 293 16.86 -42.09 -63.86
CA GLY A 293 17.97 -42.30 -62.93
C GLY A 293 18.35 -43.78 -62.79
N GLU A 294 19.54 -44.16 -63.26
CA GLU A 294 20.31 -45.32 -62.78
C GLU A 294 20.86 -45.05 -61.36
N HIS A 295 19.96 -44.80 -60.41
CA HIS A 295 20.23 -45.08 -59.00
C HIS A 295 19.28 -46.17 -58.56
N GLY A 296 19.84 -47.38 -58.46
CA GLY A 296 19.14 -48.57 -58.03
C GLY A 296 18.38 -48.33 -56.73
N THR A 297 17.13 -48.79 -56.73
CA THR A 297 16.55 -49.58 -55.65
C THR A 297 17.01 -49.20 -54.23
N HIS A 298 16.63 -48.02 -53.77
CA HIS A 298 16.09 -47.95 -52.42
C HIS A 298 14.58 -47.81 -52.55
N ALA A 299 13.93 -48.97 -52.68
CA ALA A 299 12.58 -49.08 -52.18
C ALA A 299 12.55 -48.54 -50.75
N PRO A 300 11.54 -47.77 -50.32
CA PRO A 300 11.16 -47.79 -48.93
C PRO A 300 10.54 -49.17 -48.70
N ALA A 301 11.40 -50.18 -48.53
CA ALA A 301 11.02 -51.40 -47.87
C ALA A 301 10.49 -50.99 -46.51
N ALA A 302 9.27 -51.41 -46.23
CA ALA A 302 8.59 -51.23 -44.96
C ALA A 302 9.56 -51.32 -43.76
N SER A 303 9.89 -50.16 -43.19
CA SER A 303 10.18 -50.06 -41.77
C SER A 303 8.91 -49.60 -41.07
N LEU A 304 7.96 -50.53 -40.97
CA LEU A 304 6.95 -50.54 -39.91
C LEU A 304 7.57 -50.99 -38.57
N ALA A 305 8.85 -50.70 -38.31
CA ALA A 305 9.52 -51.18 -37.10
C ALA A 305 10.69 -50.27 -36.67
N LYS A 306 10.41 -48.99 -36.46
CA LYS A 306 10.83 -48.29 -35.23
C LYS A 306 10.11 -46.97 -35.17
N LYS A 307 9.00 -46.98 -34.42
CA LYS A 307 8.53 -45.81 -33.68
C LYS A 307 9.78 -45.14 -33.11
N PRO A 308 10.13 -43.89 -33.45
CA PRO A 308 10.85 -43.09 -32.49
C PRO A 308 9.92 -43.14 -31.27
N ALA A 309 10.39 -43.76 -30.19
CA ALA A 309 9.81 -43.41 -28.91
C ALA A 309 9.75 -41.88 -28.89
N PRO A 310 8.63 -41.27 -28.48
CA PRO A 310 8.69 -39.85 -28.15
C PRO A 310 9.90 -39.75 -27.23
N LYS A 311 10.98 -39.10 -27.67
CA LYS A 311 11.93 -38.57 -26.73
C LYS A 311 11.04 -37.73 -25.85
N ALA A 312 10.85 -38.23 -24.64
CA ALA A 312 10.24 -37.56 -23.51
C ALA A 312 10.08 -36.07 -23.88
N ALA A 313 8.86 -35.56 -24.13
CA ALA A 313 7.93 -35.41 -23.03
C ALA A 313 8.73 -35.51 -21.73
N SER A 314 9.64 -34.54 -21.53
CA SER A 314 10.01 -34.11 -20.20
C SER A 314 8.71 -34.23 -19.45
N LYS A 315 8.72 -35.13 -18.45
CA LYS A 315 7.55 -35.53 -17.66
C LYS A 315 6.56 -34.35 -17.63
N PRO A 316 5.24 -34.56 -17.80
CA PRO A 316 4.31 -33.49 -17.46
C PRO A 316 4.68 -33.08 -16.04
N MET A 317 5.32 -31.91 -15.90
CA MET A 317 5.77 -31.42 -14.61
C MET A 317 4.53 -30.85 -13.97
N GLY A 318 3.72 -31.78 -13.47
CA GLY A 318 2.40 -31.51 -12.97
C GLY A 318 1.45 -31.06 -14.08
N LYS A 319 0.25 -31.62 -14.04
CA LYS A 319 -0.85 -30.68 -14.09
C LYS A 319 -0.63 -29.75 -12.88
N PRO A 320 -0.65 -28.41 -12.99
CA PRO A 320 -1.46 -27.70 -12.03
C PRO A 320 -2.88 -28.15 -12.37
N MET A 321 -3.30 -29.25 -11.77
CA MET A 321 -4.70 -29.36 -11.42
C MET A 321 -4.88 -28.33 -10.30
N VAL A 322 -4.86 -27.05 -10.66
CA VAL A 322 -5.68 -26.09 -9.96
C VAL A 322 -7.07 -26.56 -10.31
N LYS A 323 -7.60 -27.45 -9.47
CA LYS A 323 -9.04 -27.62 -9.33
C LYS A 323 -9.62 -26.21 -9.41
N PRO A 324 -10.69 -25.96 -10.18
CA PRO A 324 -11.44 -24.72 -9.96
C PRO A 324 -11.88 -24.77 -8.50
N LYS A 325 -11.15 -24.05 -7.64
CA LYS A 325 -11.60 -23.76 -6.29
C LYS A 325 -12.72 -22.78 -6.57
N GLY A 326 -13.92 -23.35 -6.67
CA GLY A 326 -15.12 -22.61 -6.96
C GLY A 326 -15.19 -21.36 -6.10
N LEU A 327 -15.88 -20.36 -6.64
CA LEU A 327 -16.39 -19.21 -5.92
C LEU A 327 -16.64 -19.55 -4.44
N PRO A 328 -16.26 -18.70 -3.47
CA PRO A 328 -16.81 -18.84 -2.14
C PRO A 328 -18.32 -18.60 -2.24
N ALA A 329 -19.08 -19.69 -2.29
CA ALA A 329 -20.52 -19.64 -2.12
C ALA A 329 -20.82 -19.13 -0.69
N PRO A 330 -21.93 -18.39 -0.51
CA PRO A 330 -22.23 -17.71 0.74
C PRO A 330 -22.63 -18.68 1.85
N ARG A 331 -22.20 -18.35 3.07
CA ARG A 331 -22.60 -18.81 4.42
C ARG A 331 -23.65 -19.94 4.52
N LYS A 332 -23.36 -20.91 5.40
CA LYS A 332 -24.39 -21.54 6.26
C LYS A 332 -24.06 -21.35 7.74
N ALA A 333 -25.08 -20.91 8.45
CA ALA A 333 -25.11 -20.58 9.86
C ALA A 333 -24.71 -21.76 10.75
N VAL A 334 -23.94 -21.46 11.81
CA VAL A 334 -23.86 -22.30 13.01
C VAL A 334 -24.97 -21.82 13.97
N PRO A 335 -25.75 -22.72 14.58
CA PRO A 335 -26.89 -22.34 15.40
C PRO A 335 -26.44 -21.87 16.79
N ALA A 336 -27.12 -20.83 17.31
CA ALA A 336 -27.34 -20.65 18.74
C ALA A 336 -28.61 -21.42 19.14
N PRO A 337 -28.95 -21.64 20.43
CA PRO A 337 -28.32 -21.14 21.65
C PRO A 337 -28.15 -22.18 22.79
N ALA A 338 -27.34 -21.87 23.81
CA ALA A 338 -27.65 -22.21 25.20
C ALA A 338 -26.88 -21.31 26.18
N SER A 339 -27.61 -20.90 27.20
CA SER A 339 -27.35 -19.95 28.28
C SER A 339 -26.14 -20.24 29.19
N ALA A 340 -25.63 -19.14 29.76
CA ALA A 340 -24.49 -18.99 30.68
C ALA A 340 -24.52 -19.86 31.96
N PRO A 341 -23.42 -19.88 32.75
CA PRO A 341 -23.30 -18.87 33.81
C PRO A 341 -21.90 -18.26 34.05
N ALA A 342 -21.94 -16.97 34.37
CA ALA A 342 -21.14 -16.13 35.28
C ALA A 342 -19.65 -16.42 35.65
N SER A 343 -18.88 -15.32 35.51
CA SER A 343 -17.79 -14.81 36.38
C SER A 343 -16.33 -15.21 36.08
N LYS A 344 -15.53 -14.24 35.62
CA LYS A 344 -14.49 -13.50 36.39
C LYS A 344 -13.76 -12.49 35.48
N GLY A 345 -13.52 -11.28 35.99
CA GLY A 345 -12.81 -10.18 35.31
C GLY A 345 -11.29 -10.38 35.15
N PRO A 346 -10.57 -9.39 34.59
CA PRO A 346 -9.43 -9.61 33.69
C PRO A 346 -8.08 -9.76 34.41
N LYS A 347 -7.14 -10.48 33.78
CA LYS A 347 -5.71 -10.37 34.09
C LYS A 347 -5.08 -9.32 33.18
N SER A 348 -4.53 -8.27 33.77
CA SER A 348 -3.73 -7.24 33.11
C SER A 348 -2.44 -7.84 32.57
N VAL A 349 -2.22 -7.75 31.26
CA VAL A 349 -0.90 -7.98 30.65
C VAL A 349 -0.08 -6.71 30.84
N LYS A 350 1.15 -6.83 31.34
CA LYS A 350 2.07 -5.70 31.55
C LYS A 350 2.68 -5.27 30.22
N ALA A 351 2.91 -3.97 30.07
CA ALA A 351 3.37 -3.34 28.83
C ALA A 351 4.77 -3.80 28.38
N GLU A 352 5.55 -4.43 29.25
CA GLU A 352 6.90 -4.92 28.96
C GLU A 352 6.96 -6.26 28.17
N GLU A 353 5.84 -6.93 27.92
CA GLU A 353 5.83 -8.25 27.22
C GLU A 353 5.52 -8.18 25.71
N VAL A 354 5.21 -6.99 25.17
CA VAL A 354 4.76 -6.82 23.75
C VAL A 354 5.82 -6.13 22.88
N ILE A 355 6.91 -5.64 23.45
CA ILE A 355 7.96 -4.94 22.71
C ILE A 355 9.32 -5.56 23.10
N PRO A 356 9.95 -6.36 22.23
CA PRO A 356 11.36 -6.72 22.42
C PRO A 356 12.19 -5.47 22.13
N PHE A 357 12.70 -4.83 23.18
CA PHE A 357 13.66 -3.72 23.10
C PHE A 357 15.05 -4.27 22.77
N ASP A 358 15.88 -3.46 22.11
CA ASP A 358 17.32 -3.43 22.40
C ASP A 358 17.70 -2.01 22.81
N ASP A 359 18.18 -1.85 24.05
CA ASP A 359 18.62 -0.60 24.67
C ASP A 359 19.95 -0.05 24.08
N ASP A 360 20.46 -0.65 23.00
CA ASP A 360 21.69 -0.23 22.31
C ASP A 360 21.45 0.70 21.10
N ASP A 361 20.21 0.89 20.65
CA ASP A 361 19.90 1.75 19.49
C ASP A 361 19.95 3.27 19.78
N PHE A 362 20.11 3.66 21.05
CA PHE A 362 20.19 5.09 21.44
C PHE A 362 21.61 5.64 21.55
N LYS A 363 22.64 4.89 21.13
CA LYS A 363 24.04 5.37 21.15
C LYS A 363 24.50 6.05 19.85
N GLU A 364 23.65 6.13 18.83
CA GLU A 364 23.98 6.78 17.54
C GLU A 364 23.12 8.00 17.17
N PHE A 365 22.47 8.67 18.14
CA PHE A 365 21.84 9.98 17.93
C PHE A 365 22.41 11.08 18.82
#